data_AF-A0A3B6VIP1-F1
#
_entry.id   AF-A0A3B6VIP1-F1
#
_cell.length_a   1.000
_cell.length_b   1.000
_cell.length_c   1.000
_cell.angle_alpha   90.00
_cell.angle_beta   90.00
_cell.angle_gamma   90.00
#
_symmetry.space_group_name_H-M   'P 1'
#
loop_
_entity.id
_entity.type
_entity.pdbx_description
1 polymer ?
#
loop_
_entity_poly.entity_id
_entity_poly.type
_entity_poly.pdbx_seq_one_letter_code
_entity_poly.pdbx_strand_id
1 'polypeptide(L)' 'MTIRNNITLNRNNNLEDNNSANDYNSDEKIKHENILKLHKEGLSNKEIAAKLKCSLTEVDIIIELNNN' A
#
# COMPACT_ATOMS: atom_id res chain seq x y z
N MET A 1 12.02 49.25 0.00
CA MET A 1 12.95 48.18 -0.41
C MET A 1 12.15 46.90 -0.51
N THR A 2 11.95 46.38 -1.72
CA THR A 2 11.10 45.22 -1.96
C THR A 2 11.92 43.96 -1.76
N ILE A 3 11.68 43.21 -0.68
CA ILE A 3 12.22 41.86 -0.55
C ILE A 3 11.16 40.89 -1.09
N ARG A 4 11.46 40.36 -2.28
CA ARG A 4 10.76 39.24 -2.89
C ARG A 4 11.29 37.97 -2.25
N ASN A 5 10.45 37.23 -1.52
CA ASN A 5 10.77 35.86 -1.12
C ASN A 5 9.94 34.90 -1.99
N ASN A 6 10.54 34.45 -3.09
CA ASN A 6 9.98 33.48 -4.02
C ASN A 6 10.29 32.06 -3.54
N ILE A 7 9.56 31.59 -2.53
CA ILE A 7 9.64 30.20 -2.10
C ILE A 7 8.95 29.34 -3.18
N THR A 8 9.74 28.79 -4.10
CA THR A 8 9.27 27.76 -5.03
C THR A 8 9.14 26.45 -4.26
N LEU A 9 7.92 26.15 -3.79
CA LEU A 9 7.58 24.83 -3.27
C LEU A 9 7.56 23.84 -4.44
N ASN A 10 8.71 23.22 -4.72
CA ASN A 10 8.85 22.06 -5.58
C ASN A 10 8.24 20.83 -4.90
N ARG A 11 6.90 20.72 -4.93
CA ARG A 11 6.19 19.48 -4.56
C ARG A 11 5.92 18.68 -5.83
N ASN A 12 6.95 18.01 -6.31
CA ASN A 12 6.82 16.99 -7.35
C ASN A 12 6.76 15.61 -6.67
N ASN A 13 5.57 15.01 -6.62
CA ASN A 13 5.23 13.85 -7.45
C ASN A 13 4.00 13.10 -6.90
N ASN A 14 3.01 13.00 -7.78
CA ASN A 14 1.83 12.17 -7.70
C ASN A 14 2.15 10.69 -7.51
N LEU A 15 1.37 10.05 -6.66
CA LEU A 15 0.64 8.82 -7.01
C LEU A 15 -0.74 9.00 -6.33
N GLU A 16 -1.69 9.63 -7.02
CA GLU A 16 -2.84 8.95 -7.66
C GLU A 16 -3.42 7.86 -6.76
N ASP A 17 -4.59 8.12 -6.14
CA ASP A 17 -5.90 7.59 -6.61
C ASP A 17 -6.32 6.50 -5.59
N ASN A 18 -7.53 6.36 -5.04
CA ASN A 18 -8.80 7.07 -4.94
C ASN A 18 -9.47 6.50 -3.66
N ASN A 19 -10.52 7.16 -3.18
CA ASN A 19 -11.46 6.69 -2.15
C ASN A 19 -10.97 6.73 -0.69
N SER A 20 -10.88 7.95 -0.15
CA SER A 20 -10.99 8.18 1.29
C SER A 20 -12.46 8.13 1.71
N ALA A 21 -13.04 6.93 1.71
CA ALA A 21 -14.25 6.63 2.45
C ALA A 21 -13.93 5.50 3.44
N ASN A 22 -14.06 5.83 4.73
CA ASN A 22 -14.13 4.94 5.90
C ASN A 22 -12.81 4.70 6.66
N ASP A 23 -12.57 5.63 7.58
CA ASP A 23 -11.52 5.77 8.61
C ASP A 23 -11.53 4.67 9.70
N TYR A 24 -11.83 3.42 9.35
CA TYR A 24 -11.78 2.28 10.28
C TYR A 24 -11.07 1.03 9.71
N ASN A 25 -10.53 1.09 8.47
CA ASN A 25 -9.93 -0.06 7.75
C ASN A 25 -8.57 0.23 7.07
N SER A 26 -7.88 1.33 7.42
CA SER A 26 -6.62 1.71 6.77
C SER A 26 -5.55 0.62 6.86
N ASP A 27 -5.41 -0.01 8.03
CA ASP A 27 -4.35 -1.00 8.26
C ASP A 27 -4.56 -2.29 7.46
N GLU A 28 -5.81 -2.74 7.30
CA GLU A 28 -6.14 -3.92 6.51
C GLU A 28 -5.91 -3.67 5.02
N LYS A 29 -6.37 -2.52 4.49
CA LYS A 29 -6.14 -2.19 3.08
C LYS A 29 -4.65 -2.09 2.75
N ILE A 30 -3.87 -1.47 3.64
CA ILE A 30 -2.40 -1.39 3.51
C ILE A 30 -1.78 -2.79 3.54
N LYS A 31 -2.24 -3.69 4.44
CA LYS A 31 -1.79 -5.09 4.46
C LYS A 31 -2.10 -5.81 3.15
N HIS A 32 -3.32 -5.69 2.62
CA HIS A 32 -3.73 -6.32 1.37
C HIS A 32 -2.84 -5.88 0.20
N GLU A 33 -2.61 -4.57 0.07
CA GLU A 33 -1.74 -4.03 -0.97
C GLU A 33 -0.29 -4.52 -0.83
N ASN A 34 0.21 -4.63 0.41
CA ASN A 34 1.55 -5.17 0.67
C ASN A 34 1.66 -6.66 0.34
N ILE A 35 0.63 -7.47 0.65
CA ILE A 35 0.57 -8.89 0.29
C ILE A 35 0.66 -9.05 -1.23
N LEU A 36 -0.17 -8.32 -1.98
CA LEU A 36 -0.20 -8.38 -3.43
C LEU A 36 1.13 -7.92 -4.06
N LYS A 37 1.76 -6.87 -3.51
CA LYS A 37 3.08 -6.42 -3.98
C LYS A 37 4.15 -7.49 -3.79
N LEU A 38 4.26 -8.05 -2.57
CA LEU A 38 5.25 -9.08 -2.27
C LEU A 38 5.03 -10.36 -3.10
N HIS A 39 3.77 -10.73 -3.34
CA HIS A 39 3.46 -11.87 -4.22
C HIS A 39 3.88 -11.61 -5.67
N LYS A 40 3.66 -10.38 -6.18
CA LYS A 40 4.15 -9.97 -7.51
C LYS A 40 5.68 -9.90 -7.61
N GLU A 41 6.38 -9.66 -6.51
CA GLU A 41 7.84 -9.75 -6.42
C GLU A 41 8.35 -11.21 -6.45
N GLY A 42 7.45 -12.20 -6.41
CA GLY A 42 7.79 -13.62 -6.46
C GLY A 42 8.05 -14.26 -5.09
N LEU A 43 7.68 -13.59 -3.99
CA LEU A 43 7.76 -14.21 -2.66
C LEU A 43 6.67 -15.28 -2.49
N SER A 44 7.00 -16.34 -1.77
CA SER A 44 6.03 -17.37 -1.41
C SER A 44 5.06 -16.88 -0.33
N ASN A 45 3.82 -17.37 -0.33
CA ASN A 45 2.77 -17.01 0.64
C ASN A 45 3.26 -17.14 2.10
N LYS A 46 4.11 -18.13 2.39
CA LYS A 46 4.72 -18.34 3.71
C LYS A 46 5.68 -17.24 4.13
N GLU A 47 6.47 -16.72 3.19
CA GLU A 47 7.41 -15.63 3.44
C GLU A 47 6.66 -14.31 3.64
N ILE A 48 5.61 -14.07 2.85
CA ILE A 48 4.73 -12.91 2.96
C ILE A 48 4.07 -12.88 4.34
N ALA A 49 3.51 -14.02 4.77
CA ALA A 49 2.87 -14.17 6.09
C ALA A 49 3.84 -13.86 7.24
N ALA A 50 5.07 -14.41 7.16
CA ALA A 50 6.10 -14.15 8.15
C ALA A 50 6.54 -12.67 8.18
N LYS A 51 6.66 -12.04 7.01
CA LYS A 51 7.11 -10.64 6.87
C LYS A 51 6.07 -9.65 7.38
N LEU A 52 4.79 -9.91 7.14
CA LEU A 52 3.67 -9.06 7.55
C LEU A 52 3.05 -9.45 8.89
N LYS A 53 3.58 -10.49 9.55
CA LYS A 53 3.06 -11.05 10.80
C LYS A 53 1.56 -11.34 10.71
N CYS A 54 1.15 -11.93 9.59
CA CYS A 54 -0.22 -12.37 9.37
C CYS A 54 -0.29 -13.89 9.18
N SER A 55 -1.50 -14.41 9.18
CA SER A 55 -1.75 -15.84 9.00
C SER A 55 -1.56 -16.24 7.54
N LEU A 56 -1.08 -17.46 7.30
CA LEU A 56 -0.95 -17.98 5.94
C LEU A 56 -2.29 -17.98 5.20
N THR A 57 -3.36 -18.36 5.89
CA THR A 57 -4.73 -18.34 5.38
C THR A 57 -5.17 -16.95 4.95
N GLU A 58 -4.77 -15.90 5.69
CA GLU A 58 -5.10 -14.51 5.36
C GLU A 58 -4.42 -14.10 4.04
N VAL A 59 -3.15 -14.46 3.87
CA VAL A 59 -2.41 -14.23 2.61
C VAL A 59 -3.06 -14.96 1.45
N ASP A 60 -3.45 -16.22 1.65
CA ASP A 60 -4.01 -17.08 0.61
C ASP A 60 -5.34 -16.54 0.08
N ILE A 61 -6.26 -16.18 0.98
CA ILE A 61 -7.56 -15.58 0.65
C ILE A 61 -7.36 -14.29 -0.17
N ILE A 62 -6.42 -13.43 0.23
CA ILE A 62 -6.19 -12.14 -0.41
C ILE A 62 -5.68 -12.31 -1.84
N ILE A 63 -4.79 -13.28 -2.06
CA ILE A 63 -4.26 -13.59 -3.39
C ILE A 63 -5.37 -14.21 -4.27
N GLU A 64 -6.15 -15.13 -3.72
CA GLU A 64 -7.25 -15.80 -4.41
C GLU A 64 -8.33 -14.80 -4.86
N LEU A 65 -8.73 -13.88 -3.97
CA LEU A 65 -9.72 -12.83 -4.27
C LEU A 65 -9.26 -11.87 -5.37
N ASN A 66 -7.95 -11.70 -5.58
CA ASN A 66 -7.41 -10.75 -6.55
C ASN A 66 -7.04 -11.39 -7.91
N ASN A 67 -7.14 -12.72 -8.05
CA ASN A 67 -6.86 -13.46 -9.29
C ASN A 67 -8.12 -13.82 -10.09
N ASN A 68 -9.31 -13.36 -9.67
CA ASN A 68 -10.62 -13.61 -10.30
C ASN A 68 -11.14 -12.33 -10.97
#